data_AF-A0A8B6CJ94-F1
#
_entry.id   AF-A0A8B6CJ94-F1
#
_cell.length_a   1.000
_cell.length_b   1.000
_cell.length_c   1.000
_cell.angle_alpha   90.00
_cell.angle_beta   90.00
_cell.angle_gamma   90.00
#
_symmetry.space_group_name_H-M   'P 1'
#
loop_
_entity.id
_entity.type
_entity.pdbx_description
1 polymer ?
#
loop_
_entity_poly.entity_id
_entity_poly.type
_entity_poly.pdbx_seq_one_letter_code
_entity_poly.pdbx_strand_id
1 'polypeptide(L)'
;MSLKTHTKGTVGGASFNYAGGPSDYVCLPHDPDFISGDGPITTNGYVSSLYGAEYEDGNFFGTNFQDNDVPCAVCRATHQSSVLVIPSKTTCYGSWKVEYYGRLAASSDTHKSASHYICIDIAADTLEAGSVDHNGKLLYAVKAVCGSLRCPPFYNNAPISCVVCSN
;
A
#
# COMPACT_ATOMS: atom_id res chain seq x y z
N MET A 1 -16.20 13.91 -4.30
CA MET A 1 -16.02 12.67 -3.50
C MET A 1 -17.22 11.77 -3.68
N SER A 2 -17.05 10.54 -4.20
CA SER A 2 -18.11 9.51 -4.21
C SER A 2 -17.95 8.48 -3.10
N LEU A 3 -16.73 8.31 -2.61
CA LEU A 3 -16.42 7.46 -1.48
C LEU A 3 -16.66 8.19 -0.16
N LYS A 4 -17.36 7.52 0.76
CA LYS A 4 -17.38 7.91 2.18
C LYS A 4 -16.38 7.05 2.93
N THR A 5 -15.47 7.68 3.65
CA THR A 5 -14.59 7.00 4.61
C THR A 5 -15.44 6.27 5.62
N HIS A 6 -15.23 4.96 5.74
CA HIS A 6 -15.93 4.13 6.70
C HIS A 6 -15.08 3.94 7.96
N THR A 7 -13.80 3.59 7.77
CA THR A 7 -12.88 3.30 8.87
C THR A 7 -11.48 3.83 8.53
N LYS A 8 -10.81 4.43 9.51
CA LYS A 8 -9.38 4.78 9.44
C LYS A 8 -8.56 3.69 10.11
N GLY A 9 -7.32 3.54 9.65
CA GLY A 9 -6.48 2.45 10.11
C GLY A 9 -5.00 2.65 9.81
N THR A 10 -4.26 1.59 10.07
CA THR A 10 -2.82 1.47 9.76
C THR A 10 -2.62 0.31 8.79
N VAL A 11 -1.78 0.49 7.79
CA VAL A 11 -1.45 -0.59 6.86
C VAL A 11 -0.63 -1.65 7.58
N GLY A 12 -0.90 -2.91 7.28
CA GLY A 12 -0.10 -4.03 7.73
C GLY A 12 0.09 -5.12 6.68
N GLY A 13 0.91 -6.11 7.00
CA GLY A 13 1.17 -7.27 6.15
C GLY A 13 2.24 -8.20 6.72
N ALA A 14 2.77 -9.09 5.88
CA ALA A 14 3.91 -9.93 6.24
C ALA A 14 5.21 -9.13 6.36
N SER A 15 6.13 -9.56 7.23
CA SER A 15 7.47 -8.97 7.31
C SER A 15 8.21 -9.10 5.97
N PHE A 16 8.93 -8.06 5.57
CA PHE A 16 9.72 -8.04 4.34
C PHE A 16 10.77 -9.18 4.23
N ASN A 17 11.23 -9.70 5.37
CA ASN A 17 12.34 -10.65 5.44
C ASN A 17 11.90 -12.11 5.57
N TYR A 18 10.59 -12.40 5.48
CA TYR A 18 10.07 -13.77 5.46
C TYR A 18 9.61 -14.17 4.06
N ALA A 19 10.03 -15.35 3.62
CA ALA A 19 9.67 -15.90 2.31
C ALA A 19 8.24 -16.50 2.29
N GLY A 20 7.63 -16.72 3.45
CA GLY A 20 6.24 -17.14 3.60
C GLY A 20 5.31 -15.99 4.00
N GLY A 21 4.03 -16.29 4.19
CA GLY A 21 3.02 -15.30 4.56
C GLY A 21 2.36 -14.62 3.34
N PRO A 22 1.36 -13.76 3.57
CA PRO A 22 0.61 -13.10 2.50
C PRO A 22 1.42 -11.99 1.81
N SER A 23 1.20 -11.82 0.50
CA SER A 23 1.75 -10.72 -0.29
C SER A 23 0.98 -9.40 -0.12
N ASP A 24 -0.28 -9.49 0.33
CA ASP A 24 -1.18 -8.35 0.44
C ASP A 24 -0.73 -7.30 1.46
N TYR A 25 -1.25 -6.09 1.25
CA TYR A 25 -1.33 -5.04 2.25
C TYR A 25 -2.77 -4.99 2.76
N VAL A 26 -2.94 -4.99 4.08
CA VAL A 26 -4.27 -4.94 4.72
C VAL A 26 -4.41 -3.64 5.50
N CYS A 27 -5.62 -3.09 5.53
CA CYS A 27 -5.92 -1.92 6.34
C CYS A 27 -6.48 -2.36 7.69
N LEU A 28 -5.71 -2.18 8.76
CA LEU A 28 -6.07 -2.59 10.11
C LEU A 28 -6.83 -1.45 10.82
N PRO A 29 -8.05 -1.68 11.32
CA PRO A 29 -8.78 -0.66 12.05
C PRO A 29 -8.05 -0.26 13.33
N HIS A 30 -8.19 1.00 13.76
CA HIS A 30 -7.62 1.48 15.03
C HIS A 30 -8.36 0.95 16.27
N ASP A 31 -9.53 0.34 16.07
CA ASP A 31 -10.40 -0.29 17.07
C ASP A 31 -10.60 -1.79 16.77
N PRO A 32 -9.58 -2.65 16.97
CA PRO A 32 -9.70 -4.07 16.67
C PRO A 32 -10.59 -4.82 17.66
N ASP A 33 -11.38 -5.76 17.14
CA ASP A 33 -12.11 -6.75 17.94
C ASP A 33 -11.26 -8.00 18.21
N PHE A 34 -11.48 -8.63 19.37
CA PHE A 34 -10.82 -9.89 19.75
C PHE A 34 -11.86 -10.97 20.08
N ILE A 35 -11.55 -12.22 19.73
CA ILE A 35 -12.40 -13.38 20.08
C ILE A 35 -12.23 -13.67 21.58
N SER A 36 -13.34 -13.64 22.32
CA SER A 36 -13.33 -13.85 23.77
C SER A 36 -12.86 -15.27 24.14
N GLY A 37 -11.90 -15.37 25.05
CA GLY A 37 -11.36 -16.65 25.53
C GLY A 37 -10.10 -17.11 24.79
N ASP A 38 -9.74 -16.48 23.67
CA ASP A 38 -8.46 -16.71 23.01
C ASP A 38 -7.32 -16.08 23.82
N GLY A 39 -6.25 -16.86 24.00
CA GLY A 39 -4.99 -16.43 24.60
C GLY A 39 -3.91 -16.22 23.53
N PRO A 40 -2.73 -15.70 23.92
CA PRO A 40 -1.62 -15.55 22.99
C PRO A 40 -1.19 -16.90 22.42
N ILE A 41 -0.86 -16.93 21.12
CA ILE A 41 -0.25 -18.10 20.49
C ILE A 41 1.19 -18.20 20.99
N THR A 42 1.52 -19.30 21.67
CA THR A 42 2.86 -19.54 22.25
C THR A 42 3.71 -20.51 21.43
N THR A 43 3.14 -21.11 20.38
CA THR A 43 3.83 -22.06 19.51
C THR A 43 4.76 -21.34 18.53
N ASN A 44 6.04 -21.73 18.50
CA ASN A 44 7.01 -21.21 17.53
C ASN A 44 7.01 -22.01 16.22
N GLY A 45 7.18 -21.32 15.09
CA GLY A 45 7.59 -21.92 13.80
C GLY A 45 6.49 -22.40 12.84
N TYR A 46 5.21 -22.41 13.25
CA TYR A 46 4.08 -22.82 12.40
C TYR A 46 2.92 -21.81 12.42
N VAL A 47 3.24 -20.51 12.48
CA VAL A 47 2.27 -19.42 12.56
C VAL A 47 2.62 -18.34 11.53
N SER A 48 1.61 -17.61 11.06
CA SER A 48 1.82 -16.38 10.31
C SER A 48 1.81 -15.19 11.26
N SER A 49 2.58 -14.17 10.92
CA SER A 49 2.66 -12.92 11.68
C SER A 49 2.13 -11.77 10.84
N LEU A 50 1.55 -10.78 11.51
CA LEU A 50 1.05 -9.54 10.93
C LEU A 50 1.87 -8.38 11.53
N TYR A 51 2.48 -7.59 10.67
CA TYR A 51 3.32 -6.44 11.01
C TYR A 51 2.65 -5.17 10.53
N GLY A 52 2.94 -4.04 11.20
CA GLY A 52 2.68 -2.71 10.66
C GLY A 52 3.52 -2.45 9.40
N ALA A 53 3.12 -1.45 8.62
CA ALA A 53 3.81 -1.09 7.40
C ALA A 53 4.42 0.30 7.45
N GLU A 54 5.60 0.44 6.83
CA GLU A 54 6.41 1.65 6.81
C GLU A 54 6.72 2.08 5.39
N TYR A 55 6.75 3.39 5.19
CA TYR A 55 7.35 3.99 4.01
C TYR A 55 8.87 3.89 4.12
N GLU A 56 9.50 3.32 3.10
CA GLU A 56 10.96 3.11 3.04
C GLU A 56 11.61 3.79 1.83
N ASP A 57 10.87 4.72 1.25
CA ASP A 57 11.38 5.61 0.23
C ASP A 57 11.44 7.02 0.81
N GLY A 58 12.66 7.55 0.88
CA GLY A 58 12.92 8.90 1.37
C GLY A 58 12.29 10.00 0.50
N ASN A 59 11.62 9.67 -0.61
CA ASN A 59 10.90 10.66 -1.41
C ASN A 59 9.65 10.12 -2.14
N PHE A 60 8.53 10.00 -1.42
CA PHE A 60 7.21 10.01 -2.06
C PHE A 60 6.73 11.46 -2.28
N PHE A 61 6.38 11.78 -3.53
CA PHE A 61 5.79 13.07 -3.94
C PHE A 61 6.56 14.36 -3.57
N GLY A 62 7.86 14.28 -3.31
CA GLY A 62 8.68 15.43 -2.88
C GLY A 62 8.82 15.54 -1.36
N THR A 63 8.19 14.65 -0.60
CA THR A 63 8.21 14.60 0.86
C THR A 63 8.98 13.36 1.33
N ASN A 64 9.78 13.53 2.37
CA ASN A 64 10.46 12.41 3.01
C ASN A 64 9.53 11.73 4.00
N PHE A 65 9.18 10.48 3.70
CA PHE A 65 8.34 9.62 4.53
C PHE A 65 9.12 8.47 5.15
N GLN A 66 10.44 8.43 5.01
CA GLN A 66 11.28 7.37 5.53
C GLN A 66 10.91 7.01 6.98
N ASP A 67 10.79 5.72 7.25
CA ASP A 67 10.47 5.10 8.54
C ASP A 67 9.09 5.50 9.10
N ASN A 68 8.22 6.15 8.32
CA ASN A 68 6.88 6.52 8.81
C ASN A 68 5.88 5.39 8.60
N ASP A 69 5.09 5.11 9.64
CA ASP A 69 3.92 4.26 9.57
C ASP A 69 2.92 4.76 8.51
N VAL A 70 2.37 3.80 7.77
CA VAL A 70 1.52 4.05 6.61
C VAL A 70 0.04 4.04 7.05
N PRO A 71 -0.67 5.18 7.05
CA PRO A 71 -2.09 5.20 7.35
C PRO A 71 -2.90 4.63 6.18
N CYS A 72 -4.10 4.17 6.49
CA CYS A 72 -5.07 3.73 5.48
C CYS A 72 -6.50 4.09 5.87
N ALA A 73 -7.38 3.98 4.87
CA ALA A 73 -8.80 4.09 5.08
C ALA A 73 -9.54 3.05 4.25
N VAL A 74 -10.56 2.44 4.85
CA VAL A 74 -11.55 1.64 4.13
C VAL A 74 -12.72 2.55 3.78
N CYS A 75 -13.07 2.58 2.50
CA CYS A 75 -14.12 3.43 1.97
C CYS A 75 -15.25 2.60 1.37
N ARG A 76 -16.50 3.03 1.57
CA ARG A 76 -17.66 2.40 0.93
C ARG A 76 -18.10 3.22 -0.28
N ALA A 77 -18.07 2.58 -1.45
CA ALA A 77 -18.75 3.07 -2.64
C ALA A 77 -20.25 2.75 -2.52
N THR A 78 -21.13 3.76 -2.56
CA THR A 78 -22.58 3.55 -2.39
C THR A 78 -23.32 3.41 -3.72
N HIS A 79 -22.72 3.86 -4.82
CA HIS A 79 -23.34 3.81 -6.14
C HIS A 79 -22.46 3.11 -7.17
N GLN A 80 -21.20 2.80 -6.82
CA GLN A 80 -20.29 2.13 -7.73
C GLN A 80 -20.21 0.65 -7.48
N SER A 81 -20.17 -0.12 -8.58
CA SER A 81 -20.20 -1.58 -8.55
C SER A 81 -18.82 -2.23 -8.52
N SER A 82 -17.81 -1.51 -9.01
CA SER A 82 -16.45 -2.02 -9.21
C SER A 82 -15.41 -0.93 -8.93
N VAL A 83 -14.25 -1.36 -8.46
CA VAL A 83 -13.06 -0.52 -8.27
C VAL A 83 -11.91 -1.11 -9.07
N LEU A 84 -11.13 -0.25 -9.75
CA LEU A 84 -9.97 -0.66 -10.54
C LEU A 84 -8.79 0.26 -10.27
N VAL A 85 -7.60 -0.33 -10.09
CA VAL A 85 -6.32 0.39 -10.12
C VAL A 85 -5.76 0.32 -11.55
N ILE A 86 -5.38 1.46 -12.11
CA ILE A 86 -4.74 1.54 -13.44
C ILE A 86 -3.32 2.10 -13.25
N PRO A 87 -2.27 1.27 -13.38
CA PRO A 87 -0.89 1.74 -13.38
C PRO A 87 -0.59 2.65 -14.58
N SER A 88 0.38 3.55 -14.40
CA SER A 88 0.86 4.51 -15.40
C SER A 88 -0.19 5.49 -15.92
N LYS A 89 -1.22 5.77 -15.12
CA LYS A 89 -2.30 6.70 -15.43
C LYS A 89 -2.60 7.57 -14.21
N THR A 90 -3.04 8.80 -14.46
CA THR A 90 -3.63 9.70 -13.46
C THR A 90 -5.10 10.00 -13.76
N THR A 91 -5.65 9.38 -14.82
CA THR A 91 -7.02 9.53 -15.28
C THR A 91 -7.64 8.18 -15.63
N CYS A 92 -8.93 8.02 -15.33
CA CYS A 92 -9.70 6.83 -15.67
C CYS A 92 -10.14 6.81 -17.14
N TYR A 93 -10.44 5.62 -17.67
CA TYR A 93 -10.95 5.46 -19.03
C TYR A 93 -12.47 5.61 -19.09
N GLY A 94 -12.99 6.11 -20.22
CA GLY A 94 -14.42 6.15 -20.49
C GLY A 94 -15.20 6.92 -19.43
N SER A 95 -16.28 6.32 -18.93
CA SER A 95 -17.17 6.88 -17.91
C SER A 95 -16.76 6.56 -16.46
N TRP A 96 -15.60 5.93 -16.25
CA TRP A 96 -15.12 5.66 -14.90
C TRP A 96 -14.73 6.96 -14.19
N LYS A 97 -15.08 7.04 -12.92
CA LYS A 97 -14.78 8.18 -12.06
C LYS A 97 -13.43 7.98 -11.39
N VAL A 98 -12.61 9.03 -11.39
CA VAL A 98 -11.38 9.09 -10.57
C VAL A 98 -11.78 9.23 -9.11
N GLU A 99 -11.32 8.31 -8.27
CA GLU A 99 -11.44 8.43 -6.81
C GLU A 99 -10.18 9.09 -6.23
N TYR A 100 -9.00 8.61 -6.59
CA TYR A 100 -7.72 9.27 -6.33
C TYR A 100 -6.65 8.80 -7.32
N TYR A 101 -5.51 9.47 -7.34
CA TYR A 101 -4.33 9.07 -8.11
C TYR A 101 -3.06 9.38 -7.33
N GLY A 102 -1.95 8.74 -7.72
CA GLY A 102 -0.65 9.01 -7.12
C GLY A 102 0.44 8.10 -7.71
N ARG A 103 1.16 7.38 -6.85
CA ARG A 103 2.34 6.57 -7.22
C ARG A 103 2.12 5.11 -6.87
N LEU A 104 2.55 4.24 -7.79
CA LEU A 104 2.57 2.82 -7.57
C LEU A 104 3.66 2.48 -6.55
N ALA A 105 3.33 1.64 -5.58
CA ALA A 105 4.25 1.20 -4.53
C ALA A 105 4.21 -0.33 -4.35
N ALA A 106 5.33 -0.88 -3.90
CA ALA A 106 5.54 -2.29 -3.61
C ALA A 106 6.73 -2.47 -2.66
N SER A 107 7.01 -3.70 -2.23
CA SER A 107 8.24 -4.08 -1.53
C SER A 107 9.44 -4.02 -2.48
N SER A 108 10.65 -3.86 -1.94
CA SER A 108 11.90 -3.86 -2.70
C SER A 108 12.18 -5.21 -3.36
N ASP A 109 12.80 -5.18 -4.55
CA ASP A 109 13.26 -6.37 -5.28
C ASP A 109 14.29 -7.22 -4.49
N THR A 110 14.90 -6.65 -3.45
CA THR A 110 15.88 -7.33 -2.58
C THR A 110 15.24 -8.06 -1.40
N HIS A 111 13.92 -7.92 -1.20
CA HIS A 111 13.21 -8.50 -0.07
C HIS A 111 12.72 -9.92 -0.36
N LYS A 112 12.59 -10.74 0.68
CA LYS A 112 12.14 -12.13 0.56
C LYS A 112 10.63 -12.24 0.42
N SER A 113 9.90 -11.32 1.05
CA SER A 113 8.44 -11.29 0.99
C SER A 113 7.99 -10.62 -0.30
N ALA A 114 7.14 -11.33 -1.04
CA ALA A 114 6.46 -10.74 -2.19
C ALA A 114 5.45 -9.68 -1.75
N SER A 115 5.09 -8.79 -2.68
CA SER A 115 4.04 -7.81 -2.44
C SER A 115 3.20 -7.55 -3.67
N HIS A 116 1.93 -7.22 -3.46
CA HIS A 116 1.10 -6.66 -4.53
C HIS A 116 1.48 -5.22 -4.83
N TYR A 117 1.22 -4.78 -6.07
CA TYR A 117 1.29 -3.36 -6.37
C TYR A 117 0.08 -2.64 -5.78
N ILE A 118 0.32 -1.56 -5.03
CA ILE A 118 -0.74 -0.68 -4.52
C ILE A 118 -0.56 0.73 -5.04
N CYS A 119 -1.65 1.50 -5.05
CA CYS A 119 -1.62 2.91 -5.43
C CYS A 119 -1.62 3.78 -4.16
N ILE A 120 -0.54 4.53 -3.94
CA ILE A 120 -0.47 5.52 -2.86
C ILE A 120 -1.03 6.83 -3.39
N ASP A 121 -1.96 7.43 -2.65
CA ASP A 121 -2.55 8.74 -2.98
C ASP A 121 -1.47 9.83 -3.01
N ILE A 122 -1.59 10.78 -3.94
CA ILE A 122 -0.74 11.98 -3.98
C ILE A 122 -0.85 12.82 -2.70
N ALA A 123 -1.98 12.73 -2.01
CA ALA A 123 -2.20 13.32 -0.69
C ALA A 123 -1.83 12.32 0.45
N ALA A 124 -0.76 11.54 0.26
CA ALA A 124 -0.24 10.63 1.28
C ALA A 124 0.00 11.35 2.62
N ASP A 125 -0.25 10.64 3.70
CA ASP A 125 -0.19 11.13 5.08
C ASP A 125 0.62 10.15 5.94
N THR A 126 0.92 10.54 7.18
CA THR A 126 1.67 9.74 8.16
C THR A 126 0.94 9.70 9.50
N LEU A 127 1.25 8.72 10.35
CA LEU A 127 0.78 8.73 11.74
C LEU A 127 1.75 9.53 12.63
N GLU A 128 1.23 10.41 13.50
CA GLU A 128 2.03 11.35 14.32
C GLU A 128 3.10 10.71 15.23
N ALA A 129 3.02 9.41 15.49
CA ALA A 129 3.97 8.67 16.35
C ALA A 129 4.73 7.55 15.61
N GLY A 130 4.61 7.48 14.29
CA GLY A 130 5.05 6.33 13.51
C GLY A 130 6.42 6.45 12.84
N SER A 131 7.29 7.39 13.24
CA SER A 131 8.57 7.69 12.56
C SER A 131 9.77 6.90 13.07
N VAL A 132 9.53 5.77 13.73
CA VAL A 132 10.58 4.91 14.29
C VAL A 132 10.71 3.67 13.42
N ASP A 133 11.93 3.37 12.99
CA ASP A 133 12.23 2.16 12.23
C ASP A 133 11.95 0.89 13.06
N HIS A 134 10.87 0.22 12.72
CA HIS A 134 10.42 -1.07 13.24
C HIS A 134 10.54 -2.22 12.23
N ASN A 135 10.83 -1.92 10.97
CA ASN A 135 11.19 -2.87 9.93
C ASN A 135 10.14 -4.00 9.71
N GLY A 136 8.89 -3.59 9.45
CA GLY A 136 7.73 -4.48 9.28
C GLY A 136 7.43 -4.89 7.84
N LYS A 137 6.27 -4.50 7.33
CA LYS A 137 5.88 -4.59 5.92
C LYS A 137 6.31 -3.31 5.21
N LEU A 138 7.18 -3.39 4.22
CA LEU A 138 7.84 -2.18 3.70
C LEU A 138 7.27 -1.73 2.35
N LEU A 139 7.17 -0.41 2.15
CA LEU A 139 6.64 0.23 0.94
C LEU A 139 7.68 1.17 0.28
N TYR A 140 8.00 0.87 -0.98
CA TYR A 140 8.89 1.63 -1.85
C TYR A 140 8.15 2.10 -3.09
N ALA A 141 8.55 3.24 -3.67
CA ALA A 141 8.03 3.64 -4.96
C ALA A 141 8.52 2.70 -6.07
N VAL A 142 7.63 2.39 -7.01
CA VAL A 142 7.95 1.57 -8.17
C VAL A 142 8.52 2.44 -9.28
N LYS A 143 9.64 2.02 -9.86
CA LYS A 143 10.26 2.68 -11.01
C LYS A 143 10.16 1.86 -12.29
N ALA A 144 10.10 2.53 -13.43
CA ALA A 144 10.22 1.91 -14.73
C ALA A 144 11.64 1.36 -14.96
N VAL A 145 11.75 0.16 -15.55
CA VAL A 145 13.03 -0.41 -16.00
C VAL A 145 12.93 -0.68 -17.50
N CYS A 146 13.67 0.10 -18.30
CA CYS A 146 13.66 -0.04 -19.75
C CYS A 146 14.33 -1.34 -20.20
N GLY A 147 13.85 -1.90 -21.31
CA GLY A 147 14.34 -3.17 -21.87
C GLY A 147 13.13 -4.01 -22.27
N SER A 148 12.67 -4.86 -21.35
CA SER A 148 11.39 -5.56 -21.49
C SER A 148 10.21 -4.57 -21.49
N LEU A 149 10.31 -3.49 -20.72
CA LEU A 149 9.43 -2.33 -20.84
C LEU A 149 9.93 -1.43 -21.98
N ARG A 150 9.06 -1.18 -22.96
CA ARG A 150 9.38 -0.31 -24.09
C ARG A 150 9.50 1.15 -23.64
N CYS A 151 10.65 1.75 -23.88
CA CYS A 151 10.92 3.17 -23.66
C CYS A 151 11.31 3.82 -24.99
N PRO A 152 10.62 4.86 -25.49
CA PRO A 152 9.38 5.51 -24.97
C PRO A 152 8.10 4.64 -25.10
N PRO A 153 6.99 4.95 -24.38
CA PRO A 153 6.68 6.22 -23.68
C PRO A 153 7.16 6.29 -22.22
N PHE A 154 7.69 5.20 -21.67
CA PHE A 154 8.30 5.20 -20.34
C PHE A 154 9.72 5.79 -20.38
N TYR A 155 10.20 6.23 -19.21
CA TYR A 155 11.56 6.73 -19.02
C TYR A 155 12.25 5.87 -17.97
N ASN A 156 13.50 5.48 -18.22
CA ASN A 156 14.22 4.59 -17.32
C ASN A 156 14.35 5.21 -15.92
N ASN A 157 14.11 4.41 -14.88
CA ASN A 157 14.08 4.81 -13.48
C ASN A 157 13.02 5.85 -13.09
N ALA A 158 12.11 6.24 -13.98
CA ALA A 158 11.02 7.15 -13.61
C ALA A 158 10.00 6.45 -12.70
N PRO A 159 9.48 7.13 -11.66
CA PRO A 159 8.44 6.57 -10.81
C PRO A 159 7.15 6.32 -11.60
N ILE A 160 6.46 5.22 -11.31
CA ILE A 160 5.22 4.83 -11.99
C ILE A 160 4.03 5.48 -11.28
N SER A 161 3.22 6.23 -12.04
CA SER A 161 1.95 6.76 -11.53
C SER A 161 0.87 5.69 -11.45
N CYS A 162 -0.22 5.97 -10.75
CA CYS A 162 -1.40 5.11 -10.73
C CYS A 162 -2.66 5.92 -10.44
N VAL A 163 -3.81 5.38 -10.83
CA VAL A 163 -5.13 5.96 -10.53
C VAL A 163 -6.06 4.86 -10.04
N VAL A 164 -6.88 5.19 -9.05
CA VAL A 164 -7.98 4.34 -8.58
C VAL A 164 -9.29 4.91 -9.10
N CYS A 165 -10.03 4.02 -9.76
CA CYS A 165 -11.24 4.33 -10.49
C CYS A 165 -12.43 3.56 -9.94
N SER A 166 -13.62 4.16 -9.98
CA SER A 166 -14.90 3.51 -9.65
C SER A 166 -15.91 3.72 -10.78
N ASN A 167 -16.90 2.82 -10.94
CA ASN A 167 -17.95 2.92 -11.98
C ASN A 167 -19.36 3.09 -11.42
#